data_AF-A0A496N692-F1
#
_entry.id   AF-A0A496N692-F1
#
_cell.length_a   1.000
_cell.length_b   1.000
_cell.length_c   1.000
_cell.angle_alpha   90.00
_cell.angle_beta   90.00
_cell.angle_gamma   90.00
#
_symmetry.space_group_name_H-M   'P 1'
#
loop_
_entity.id
_entity.type
_entity.pdbx_description
1 polymer ?
#
loop_
_entity_poly.entity_id
_entity_poly.type
_entity_poly.pdbx_seq_one_letter_code
_entity_poly.pdbx_strand_id
1 'polypeptide(L)'
;QVNLKNDINVQSITVGNASINQNGINAGGNRITNVAAGIHDTDAVNVSQLNGLKHDIHKNRRIASQGIAAAMAMNIEYPEQRPGEIATGVGLATYDGQQALAICKLLNR
;
A
#
# COMPACT_ATOMS: atom_id res chain seq x y z
N GLN A 1 32.12 31.23 32.33
CA GLN A 1 31.58 29.98 31.74
C GLN A 1 30.61 29.38 32.75
N VAL A 2 29.38 29.03 32.33
CA VAL A 2 28.45 28.32 33.22
C VAL A 2 28.72 26.83 33.05
N ASN A 3 29.09 26.14 34.13
CA ASN A 3 29.30 24.69 34.11
C ASN A 3 27.96 24.02 34.45
N LEU A 4 27.42 23.26 33.51
CA LEU A 4 26.20 22.49 33.72
C LEU A 4 26.52 21.16 34.39
N LYS A 5 25.56 20.63 35.13
CA LYS A 5 25.62 19.24 35.61
C LYS A 5 25.45 18.27 34.44
N ASN A 6 25.90 17.03 34.62
CA ASN A 6 25.70 15.95 33.63
C ASN A 6 24.21 15.73 33.36
N ASP A 7 23.37 15.81 34.40
CA ASP A 7 21.92 15.72 34.31
C ASP A 7 21.26 17.03 34.68
N ILE A 8 20.28 17.43 33.88
CA ILE A 8 19.45 18.62 34.11
C ILE A 8 18.00 18.16 34.19
N ASN A 9 17.40 18.30 35.37
CA ASN A 9 15.97 18.06 35.55
C ASN A 9 15.22 19.41 35.44
N VAL A 10 14.38 19.53 34.41
CA VAL A 10 13.51 20.68 34.17
C VAL A 10 12.08 20.22 33.91
N GLN A 11 11.10 21.07 34.26
CA GLN A 11 9.69 20.79 34.00
C GLN A 11 9.35 20.81 32.49
N SER A 12 10.03 21.67 31.74
CA SER A 12 9.86 21.80 30.28
C SER A 12 11.07 22.45 29.62
N ILE A 13 11.33 22.10 28.36
CA ILE A 13 12.26 22.78 27.47
C ILE A 13 11.44 23.37 26.31
N THR A 14 11.65 24.65 26.00
CA THR A 14 10.99 25.31 24.86
C THR A 14 12.06 25.97 23.99
N VAL A 15 12.03 25.71 22.70
CA VAL A 15 12.94 26.30 21.70
C VAL A 15 12.09 26.81 20.54
N GLY A 16 11.93 28.13 20.45
CA GLY A 16 10.95 28.72 19.52
C GLY A 16 9.55 28.23 19.84
N ASN A 17 8.90 27.57 18.87
CA ASN A 17 7.58 26.96 19.03
C ASN A 17 7.61 25.44 19.29
N ALA A 18 8.79 24.83 19.38
CA ALA A 18 8.94 23.43 19.77
C ALA A 18 9.08 23.31 21.29
N SER A 19 8.58 22.22 21.87
CA SER A 19 8.66 21.96 23.31
C SER A 19 8.77 20.49 23.68
N ILE A 20 9.38 20.23 24.84
CA ILE A 20 9.48 18.93 25.50
C ILE A 20 9.01 19.10 26.94
N ASN A 21 8.07 18.27 27.39
CA ASN A 21 7.56 18.26 28.76
C ASN A 21 7.08 16.86 29.17
N GLN A 22 6.47 16.72 30.35
CA GLN A 22 5.99 15.43 30.88
C GLN A 22 4.97 14.70 29.99
N ASN A 23 4.30 15.41 29.09
CA ASN A 23 3.32 14.84 28.15
C ASN A 23 3.96 14.41 26.82
N GLY A 24 5.24 14.70 26.59
CA GLY A 24 5.98 14.29 25.40
C GLY A 24 6.64 15.44 24.63
N ILE A 25 6.73 15.27 23.31
CA ILE A 25 7.47 16.15 22.40
C ILE A 25 6.49 16.80 21.41
N ASN A 26 6.55 18.13 21.28
CA ASN A 26 5.90 18.88 20.22
C ASN A 26 6.97 19.55 19.34
N ALA A 27 7.04 19.16 18.06
CA ALA A 27 8.02 19.72 17.12
C ALA A 27 7.66 21.13 16.61
N GLY A 28 6.50 21.69 16.97
CA GLY A 28 6.08 23.02 16.51
C GLY A 28 5.88 23.09 14.99
N GLY A 29 5.46 22.00 14.35
CA GLY A 29 5.33 21.93 12.88
C GLY A 29 6.66 21.85 12.12
N ASN A 30 7.80 21.78 12.81
CA ASN A 30 9.10 21.57 12.18
C ASN A 30 9.28 20.12 11.73
N ARG A 31 10.14 19.92 10.72
CA ARG A 31 10.54 18.58 10.28
C ARG A 31 11.48 17.95 11.31
N ILE A 32 11.25 16.67 11.60
CA ILE A 32 12.19 15.83 12.37
C ILE A 32 13.02 15.04 11.35
N THR A 33 14.29 15.39 11.19
CA THR A 33 15.20 14.77 10.22
C THR A 33 16.14 13.77 10.89
N ASN A 34 16.76 12.89 10.09
CA ASN A 34 17.71 11.86 10.55
C ASN A 34 17.09 10.82 11.50
N VAL A 35 15.80 10.53 11.32
CA VAL A 35 15.12 9.42 12.01
C VAL A 35 15.51 8.11 11.30
N ALA A 36 16.25 7.25 11.99
CA ALA A 36 16.54 5.90 11.53
C ALA A 36 15.24 5.11 11.32
N ALA A 37 15.27 4.06 10.50
CA ALA A 37 14.10 3.19 10.35
C ALA A 37 13.78 2.51 11.70
N GLY A 38 12.52 2.57 12.11
CA GLY A 38 12.06 1.92 13.34
C GLY A 38 12.17 0.39 13.23
N ILE A 39 12.57 -0.26 14.32
CA ILE A 39 12.78 -1.72 14.39
C ILE A 39 11.77 -2.36 15.35
N HIS A 40 11.43 -1.66 16.44
CA HIS A 40 10.46 -2.10 17.44
C HIS A 40 9.12 -1.40 17.28
N ASP A 41 8.06 -1.99 17.85
CA ASP A 41 6.68 -1.49 17.73
C ASP A 41 6.48 -0.06 18.26
N THR A 42 7.35 0.40 19.15
CA THR A 42 7.31 1.74 19.76
C THR A 42 8.25 2.75 19.09
N ASP A 43 9.00 2.35 18.06
CA ASP A 43 9.90 3.25 17.35
C ASP A 43 9.11 4.16 16.40
N ALA A 44 9.58 5.39 16.22
CA ALA A 44 9.04 6.26 15.19
C ALA A 44 9.34 5.70 13.80
N VAL A 45 8.35 5.76 12.89
CA VAL A 45 8.54 5.42 11.48
C VAL A 45 9.04 6.64 10.70
N ASN A 46 9.96 6.42 9.77
CA ASN A 46 10.39 7.46 8.84
C ASN A 46 9.66 7.35 7.49
N VAL A 47 9.85 8.35 6.63
CA VAL A 47 9.15 8.44 5.34
C VAL A 47 9.52 7.31 4.36
N SER A 48 10.72 6.72 4.45
CA SER A 48 11.09 5.61 3.56
C SER A 48 10.29 4.35 3.87
N GLN A 49 10.01 4.06 5.14
CA GLN A 49 9.12 2.95 5.54
C GLN A 49 7.69 3.16 5.04
N LEU A 50 7.15 4.38 5.15
CA LEU A 50 5.82 4.71 4.61
C LEU A 50 5.73 4.55 3.09
N ASN A 51 6.76 4.98 2.36
CA ASN A 51 6.83 4.81 0.90
C ASN A 51 6.91 3.34 0.49
N GLY A 52 7.61 2.50 1.27
CA GLY A 52 7.62 1.05 1.08
C GLY A 52 6.21 0.46 1.18
N LEU A 53 5.48 0.78 2.25
CA LEU A 53 4.08 0.35 2.41
C LEU A 53 3.19 0.81 1.25
N LYS A 54 3.33 2.07 0.81
CA LYS A 54 2.57 2.60 -0.32
C LYS A 54 2.83 1.82 -1.60
N HIS A 55 4.08 1.41 -1.84
CA HIS A 55 4.44 0.58 -3.00
C HIS A 55 3.73 -0.79 -2.96
N ASP A 56 3.74 -1.46 -1.81
CA ASP A 56 3.08 -2.76 -1.65
C ASP A 56 1.56 -2.66 -1.84
N ILE A 57 0.93 -1.60 -1.33
CA ILE A 57 -0.49 -1.34 -1.55
C ILE A 57 -0.79 -1.16 -3.05
N HIS A 58 0.03 -0.38 -3.77
CA HIS A 58 -0.15 -0.21 -5.22
C HIS A 58 0.04 -1.52 -5.99
N LYS A 59 1.00 -2.35 -5.58
CA LYS A 59 1.21 -3.68 -6.15
C LYS A 59 -0.01 -4.57 -5.93
N ASN A 60 -0.53 -4.62 -4.70
CA ASN A 60 -1.72 -5.41 -4.37
C ASN A 60 -2.94 -4.92 -5.13
N ARG A 61 -3.17 -3.60 -5.23
CA ARG A 61 -4.24 -3.03 -6.06
C ARG A 61 -4.11 -3.48 -7.50
N ARG A 62 -2.91 -3.39 -8.08
CA ARG A 62 -2.67 -3.80 -9.47
C ARG A 62 -3.01 -5.28 -9.68
N ILE A 63 -2.57 -6.15 -8.77
CA ILE A 63 -2.86 -7.60 -8.84
C ILE A 63 -4.37 -7.85 -8.74
N ALA A 64 -5.06 -7.18 -7.81
CA ALA A 64 -6.52 -7.29 -7.68
C ALA A 64 -7.24 -6.83 -8.95
N SER A 65 -6.86 -5.68 -9.50
CA SER A 65 -7.45 -5.16 -10.75
C SER A 65 -7.21 -6.09 -11.94
N GLN A 66 -6.05 -6.74 -12.04
CA GLN A 66 -5.79 -7.78 -13.04
C GLN A 66 -6.70 -8.99 -12.86
N GLY A 67 -6.92 -9.45 -11.63
CA GLY A 67 -7.83 -10.55 -11.34
C GLY A 67 -9.28 -10.24 -11.72
N ILE A 68 -9.75 -9.02 -11.44
CA ILE A 68 -11.07 -8.56 -11.87
C ILE A 68 -11.17 -8.52 -13.40
N ALA A 69 -10.18 -7.92 -14.08
CA ALA A 69 -10.16 -7.90 -15.54
C ALA A 69 -10.17 -9.32 -16.12
N ALA A 70 -9.43 -10.26 -15.54
CA ALA A 70 -9.43 -11.66 -15.97
C ALA A 70 -10.80 -12.31 -15.81
N ALA A 71 -11.47 -12.12 -14.67
CA ALA A 71 -12.83 -12.63 -14.46
C ALA A 71 -13.83 -12.02 -15.46
N MET A 72 -13.69 -10.73 -15.76
CA MET A 72 -14.51 -10.06 -16.77
C MET A 72 -14.26 -10.63 -18.19
N ALA A 73 -13.00 -10.92 -18.54
CA ALA A 73 -12.63 -11.49 -19.83
C ALA A 73 -13.20 -12.90 -20.03
N MET A 74 -13.56 -13.62 -18.98
CA MET A 74 -14.15 -14.96 -19.06
C MET A 74 -15.66 -14.96 -19.37
N ASN A 75 -16.34 -13.81 -19.36
CA ASN A 75 -17.76 -13.72 -19.74
C ASN A 75 -17.93 -13.79 -21.26
N ILE A 76 -17.78 -14.99 -21.82
CA ILE A 76 -17.91 -15.24 -23.25
C ILE A 76 -19.23 -15.97 -23.51
N GLU A 77 -20.05 -15.40 -24.39
CA GLU A 77 -21.26 -16.03 -24.89
C GLU A 77 -20.91 -17.09 -25.94
N TYR A 78 -21.44 -18.30 -25.78
CA TYR A 78 -21.29 -19.38 -26.76
C TYR A 78 -22.61 -19.62 -27.49
N PRO A 79 -22.60 -19.85 -28.81
CA PRO A 79 -23.79 -20.33 -29.49
C PRO A 79 -24.18 -21.72 -28.94
N GLU A 80 -25.48 -22.05 -28.96
CA GLU A 80 -25.99 -23.36 -28.56
C GLU A 80 -25.22 -24.50 -29.26
N GLN A 81 -24.64 -25.39 -28.45
CA GLN A 81 -23.80 -26.50 -28.91
C GLN A 81 -24.63 -27.78 -29.02
N ARG A 82 -24.43 -28.59 -30.06
CA ARG A 82 -24.99 -29.95 -30.07
C ARG A 82 -24.23 -30.85 -29.09
N PRO A 83 -24.84 -31.93 -28.57
CA PRO A 83 -24.13 -32.88 -27.73
C PRO A 83 -22.87 -33.43 -28.43
N GLY A 84 -21.73 -33.35 -27.76
CA GLY A 84 -20.43 -33.77 -28.30
C GLY A 84 -19.64 -32.69 -29.06
N GLU A 85 -20.22 -31.51 -29.31
CA GLU A 85 -19.50 -30.38 -29.91
C GLU A 85 -18.68 -29.59 -28.88
N ILE A 86 -17.58 -29.02 -29.36
CA ILE A 86 -16.67 -28.17 -28.60
C ILE A 86 -16.72 -26.76 -29.21
N ALA A 87 -16.88 -25.75 -28.37
CA ALA A 87 -16.63 -24.37 -28.75
C ALA A 87 -15.49 -23.74 -27.95
N THR A 88 -14.73 -22.88 -28.62
CA THR A 88 -13.66 -22.08 -28.02
C THR A 88 -13.97 -20.61 -28.26
N GLY A 89 -13.78 -19.79 -27.24
CA GLY A 89 -14.04 -18.36 -27.29
C GLY A 89 -12.87 -17.59 -26.71
N VAL A 90 -12.70 -16.36 -27.17
CA VAL A 90 -11.67 -15.45 -26.69
C VAL A 90 -12.36 -14.20 -26.15
N GLY A 91 -12.01 -13.81 -24.94
CA GLY A 91 -12.55 -12.63 -24.28
C GLY A 91 -11.44 -11.70 -23.86
N LEU A 92 -11.71 -10.41 -23.99
CA LEU A 92 -10.81 -9.33 -23.60
C LEU A 92 -11.56 -8.42 -22.64
N ALA A 93 -10.90 -8.02 -21.57
CA ALA A 93 -11.48 -7.06 -20.65
C ALA A 93 -10.42 -6.16 -20.04
N THR A 94 -10.87 -4.99 -19.61
CA THR A 94 -10.04 -4.02 -18.92
C THR A 94 -10.73 -3.58 -17.62
N TYR A 95 -9.94 -3.38 -16.58
CA TYR A 95 -10.41 -2.88 -15.29
C TYR A 95 -9.30 -2.06 -14.63
N ASP A 96 -9.61 -0.81 -14.24
CA ASP A 96 -8.67 0.10 -13.55
C ASP A 96 -7.28 0.21 -14.26
N GLY A 97 -7.31 0.35 -15.59
CA GLY A 97 -6.11 0.42 -16.43
C GLY A 97 -5.35 -0.89 -16.62
N GLN A 98 -5.79 -2.00 -16.02
CA GLN A 98 -5.28 -3.34 -16.28
C GLN A 98 -6.07 -4.00 -17.41
N GLN A 99 -5.42 -4.88 -18.16
CA GLN A 99 -6.03 -5.62 -19.26
C GLN A 99 -5.86 -7.12 -19.02
N ALA A 100 -6.83 -7.91 -19.49
CA ALA A 100 -6.77 -9.35 -19.45
C ALA A 100 -7.32 -9.96 -20.74
N LEU A 101 -6.76 -11.12 -21.07
CA LEU A 101 -7.15 -11.98 -22.18
C LEU A 101 -7.50 -13.35 -21.60
N ALA A 102 -8.67 -13.85 -21.94
CA ALA A 102 -9.12 -15.19 -21.59
C ALA A 102 -9.37 -16.02 -22.85
N ILE A 103 -9.03 -17.31 -22.78
CA ILE A 103 -9.42 -18.32 -23.76
C ILE A 103 -10.24 -19.34 -22.99
N CYS A 104 -11.51 -19.46 -23.33
CA CYS A 104 -12.43 -20.36 -22.66
C CYS A 104 -12.92 -21.43 -23.64
N LYS A 105 -13.17 -22.64 -23.12
CA LYS A 105 -13.68 -23.77 -23.89
C LYS A 105 -14.96 -24.27 -23.24
N LEU A 106 -16.01 -24.46 -24.03
CA LEU A 106 -17.27 -25.07 -23.62
C LEU A 106 -17.42 -26.43 -24.31
N LEU A 107 -17.83 -27.44 -23.54
CA LEU A 107 -18.17 -28.78 -24.04
C LEU A 107 -19.59 -29.11 -23.59
N ASN A 108 -20.49 -29.36 -24.54
CA ASN A 108 -21.83 -29.84 -24.23
C ASN A 108 -21.82 -31.37 -24.22
N ARG A 109 -22.18 -31.97 -23.07
CA ARG A 109 -22.15 -33.42 -22.85
C ARG A 109 -23.53 -34.04 -23.08
#